data_AF-A0A940I1A8-F1
#
_entry.id   AF-A0A940I1A8-F1
#
_cell.length_a   1.000
_cell.length_b   1.000
_cell.length_c   1.000
_cell.angle_alpha   90.00
_cell.angle_beta   90.00
_cell.angle_gamma   90.00
#
_symmetry.space_group_name_H-M   'P 1'
#
loop_
_entity.id
_entity.type
_entity.pdbx_description
1 polymer ?
#
loop_
_entity_poly.entity_id
_entity_poly.type
_entity_poly.pdbx_seq_one_letter_code
_entity_poly.pdbx_strand_id
1 'polypeptide(L)'
;MFCFLILLFFFYLGEKPGNNNTNDTTPDLKDGATTAVEDFIRYSARGEWDKAMVNLSGEALERVKVRHTKAQKVRILDLDLFVKTANSRYAEVEAEISLKLPDGTVSRQSYLYRLCRLNGTWKIFEQLTNQPNYGPEPEVGTVSPEQKEIIKQYLQLSASGKWGEAAKYATGKNSIDTVDTGGTTITDLQLQPVAAKDALSLVEARYKVQKPGEMLREMRVLFELAKIDGDWKITRTALVWRE
;
A
#
# COMPACT_ATOMS: atom_id res chain seq x y z
N MET A 1 -2.88 -20.93 7.08
CA MET A 1 -1.69 -20.88 6.20
C MET A 1 -1.36 -19.41 5.98
N PHE A 2 -0.37 -18.91 6.71
CA PHE A 2 -0.16 -17.48 6.93
C PHE A 2 1.09 -17.01 6.17
N CYS A 3 0.93 -16.08 5.22
CA CYS A 3 2.05 -15.31 4.68
C CYS A 3 2.12 -14.01 5.49
N PHE A 4 2.88 -14.03 6.58
CA PHE A 4 3.18 -12.84 7.37
C PHE A 4 4.19 -11.97 6.61
N LEU A 5 3.74 -10.75 6.33
CA LEU A 5 4.58 -9.56 6.25
C LEU A 5 4.95 -9.14 7.69
N ILE A 6 6.07 -8.39 7.84
CA ILE A 6 6.55 -7.62 9.01
C ILE A 6 7.64 -8.32 9.89
N LEU A 7 8.90 -7.82 9.89
CA LEU A 7 9.47 -6.83 10.84
C LEU A 7 10.98 -6.60 10.62
N LEU A 8 11.40 -5.36 10.85
CA LEU A 8 12.74 -4.76 10.78
C LEU A 8 13.81 -5.44 11.66
N PHE A 9 15.07 -5.35 11.22
CA PHE A 9 16.22 -5.15 12.11
C PHE A 9 17.18 -4.13 11.49
N PHE A 10 17.49 -3.08 12.26
CA PHE A 10 18.46 -2.04 11.96
C PHE A 10 19.90 -2.57 12.05
N PHE A 11 20.75 -2.21 11.09
CA PHE A 11 22.10 -1.73 11.39
C PHE A 11 22.36 -0.47 10.57
N TYR A 12 22.35 0.66 11.27
CA TYR A 12 22.82 1.95 10.78
C TYR A 12 24.34 2.00 11.00
N LEU A 13 25.12 1.92 9.92
CA LEU A 13 26.50 2.40 9.91
C LEU A 13 26.62 3.34 8.72
N GLY A 14 26.92 4.59 9.04
CA GLY A 14 26.70 5.73 8.18
C GLY A 14 27.74 5.94 7.09
N GLU A 15 27.34 6.78 6.14
CA GLU A 15 28.08 7.98 5.74
C GLU A 15 27.04 9.00 5.33
N LYS A 16 27.17 10.26 5.77
CA LYS A 16 26.30 11.35 5.29
C LYS A 16 26.60 11.58 3.81
N PRO A 17 25.66 11.42 2.87
CA PRO A 17 25.89 11.88 1.51
C PRO A 17 25.99 13.40 1.53
N GLY A 18 27.15 13.91 1.08
CA GLY A 18 27.37 15.33 0.88
C GLY A 18 26.28 15.91 -0.02
N ASN A 19 25.77 17.07 0.39
CA ASN A 19 24.78 17.85 -0.33
C ASN A 19 25.39 18.42 -1.62
N ASN A 20 25.40 17.62 -2.69
CA ASN A 20 25.65 18.10 -4.05
C ASN A 20 24.31 18.21 -4.77
N ASN A 21 23.63 19.32 -4.51
CA ASN A 21 22.49 19.80 -5.28
C ASN A 21 22.98 20.24 -6.68
N THR A 22 23.22 19.27 -7.56
CA THR A 22 23.26 19.48 -9.00
C THR A 22 22.05 18.77 -9.57
N ASN A 23 21.02 19.56 -9.90
CA ASN A 23 19.82 19.14 -10.64
C ASN A 23 20.19 18.79 -12.09
N ASP A 24 21.08 17.82 -12.27
CA ASP A 24 21.37 17.23 -13.57
C ASP A 24 20.50 15.97 -13.75
N THR A 25 19.18 16.18 -13.67
CA THR A 25 18.18 15.15 -13.94
C THR A 25 17.96 15.06 -15.45
N THR A 26 18.89 14.38 -16.12
CA THR A 26 18.68 13.96 -17.52
C THR A 26 17.54 12.93 -17.59
N PRO A 27 16.60 13.05 -18.55
CA PRO A 27 15.47 12.13 -18.72
C PRO A 27 15.89 10.65 -18.75
N ASP A 28 17.01 10.35 -19.41
CA ASP A 28 17.61 9.01 -19.53
C ASP A 28 17.90 8.33 -18.17
N LEU A 29 18.27 9.12 -17.14
CA LEU A 29 18.50 8.56 -15.79
C LEU A 29 17.21 8.11 -15.12
N LYS A 30 16.12 8.88 -15.29
CA LYS A 30 14.82 8.57 -14.71
C LYS A 30 14.21 7.35 -15.39
N ASP A 31 14.28 7.30 -16.72
CA ASP A 31 13.71 6.22 -17.53
C ASP A 31 14.40 4.87 -17.25
N GLY A 32 15.73 4.87 -17.07
CA GLY A 32 16.46 3.64 -16.74
C GLY A 32 16.13 3.08 -15.36
N ALA A 33 15.94 3.94 -14.34
CA ALA A 33 15.63 3.51 -12.99
C ALA A 33 14.19 2.98 -12.87
N THR A 34 13.22 3.66 -13.49
CA THR A 34 11.82 3.19 -13.53
C THR A 34 11.69 1.88 -14.30
N THR A 35 12.40 1.73 -15.43
CA THR A 35 12.41 0.47 -16.20
C THR A 35 12.87 -0.71 -15.36
N ALA A 36 13.94 -0.59 -14.58
CA ALA A 36 14.43 -1.67 -13.73
C ALA A 36 13.40 -2.10 -12.67
N VAL A 37 12.67 -1.15 -12.09
CA VAL A 37 11.58 -1.41 -11.14
C VAL A 37 10.37 -2.05 -11.82
N GLU A 38 9.95 -1.50 -12.96
CA GLU A 38 8.84 -2.02 -13.74
C GLU A 38 9.09 -3.47 -14.17
N ASP A 39 10.25 -3.76 -14.73
CA ASP A 39 10.64 -5.11 -15.15
C ASP A 39 10.65 -6.07 -13.96
N PHE A 40 11.24 -5.69 -12.83
CA PHE A 40 11.21 -6.51 -11.62
C PHE A 40 9.79 -6.86 -11.20
N ILE A 41 8.89 -5.87 -11.12
CA ILE A 41 7.49 -6.06 -10.72
C ILE A 41 6.75 -6.94 -11.74
N ARG A 42 6.90 -6.67 -13.04
CA ARG A 42 6.20 -7.42 -14.09
C ARG A 42 6.68 -8.85 -14.25
N TYR A 43 7.98 -9.10 -14.12
CA TYR A 43 8.52 -10.47 -14.17
C TYR A 43 8.17 -11.26 -12.91
N SER A 44 8.29 -10.65 -11.72
CA SER A 44 7.91 -11.31 -10.47
C SER A 44 6.42 -11.66 -10.42
N ALA A 45 5.53 -10.77 -10.89
CA ALA A 45 4.09 -11.04 -10.98
C ALA A 45 3.75 -12.25 -11.86
N ARG A 46 4.51 -12.44 -12.96
CA ARG A 46 4.37 -13.59 -13.88
C ARG A 46 5.06 -14.86 -13.38
N GLY A 47 5.82 -14.78 -12.29
CA GLY A 47 6.65 -15.88 -11.78
C GLY A 47 7.91 -16.13 -12.61
N GLU A 48 8.32 -15.18 -13.44
CA GLU A 48 9.55 -15.23 -14.26
C GLU A 48 10.76 -14.78 -13.40
N TRP A 49 11.01 -15.50 -12.31
CA TRP A 49 11.97 -15.08 -11.28
C TRP A 49 13.40 -14.95 -11.76
N ASP A 50 13.84 -15.77 -12.71
CA ASP A 50 15.18 -15.65 -13.31
C ASP A 50 15.36 -14.30 -13.99
N LYS A 51 14.33 -13.79 -14.67
CA LYS A 51 14.35 -12.46 -15.30
C LYS A 51 14.20 -11.36 -14.26
N ALA A 52 13.35 -11.55 -13.25
CA ALA A 52 13.16 -10.57 -12.18
C ALA A 52 14.47 -10.34 -11.39
N MET A 53 15.20 -11.41 -11.07
CA MET A 53 16.44 -11.35 -10.30
C MET A 53 17.57 -10.62 -11.04
N VAL A 54 17.53 -10.53 -12.37
CA VAL A 54 18.49 -9.71 -13.13
C VAL A 54 18.41 -8.25 -12.71
N ASN A 55 17.27 -7.74 -12.26
CA ASN A 55 17.10 -6.36 -11.81
C ASN A 55 17.54 -6.12 -10.36
N LEU A 56 18.01 -7.15 -9.65
CA LEU A 56 18.35 -7.08 -8.23
C LEU A 56 19.86 -7.10 -7.99
N SER A 57 20.26 -6.60 -6.82
CA SER A 57 21.60 -6.72 -6.26
C SER A 57 21.54 -6.73 -4.73
N GLY A 58 22.68 -6.97 -4.07
CA GLY A 58 22.81 -6.87 -2.62
C GLY A 58 21.75 -7.66 -1.85
N GLU A 59 21.23 -7.05 -0.79
CA GLU A 59 20.25 -7.71 0.08
C GLU A 59 18.91 -8.01 -0.60
N ALA A 60 18.47 -7.16 -1.54
CA ALA A 60 17.24 -7.41 -2.29
C ALA A 60 17.31 -8.74 -3.06
N LEU A 61 18.44 -9.01 -3.71
CA LEU A 61 18.68 -10.27 -4.42
C LEU A 61 18.65 -11.46 -3.46
N GLU A 62 19.38 -11.38 -2.35
CA GLU A 62 19.45 -12.47 -1.37
C GLU A 62 18.07 -12.78 -0.75
N ARG A 63 17.27 -11.75 -0.44
CA ARG A 63 15.90 -11.94 0.05
C ARG A 63 15.02 -12.67 -0.95
N VAL A 64 15.13 -12.34 -2.24
CA VAL A 64 14.31 -12.96 -3.30
C VAL A 64 14.75 -14.41 -3.56
N LYS A 65 16.05 -14.72 -3.56
CA LYS A 65 16.56 -16.09 -3.70
C LYS A 65 15.92 -17.06 -2.69
N VAL A 66 15.75 -16.66 -1.43
CA VAL A 66 15.17 -17.53 -0.39
C VAL A 66 13.64 -17.66 -0.51
N ARG A 67 12.95 -16.64 -1.05
CA ARG A 67 11.48 -16.53 -0.94
C ARG A 67 10.70 -16.80 -2.22
N HIS A 68 11.32 -16.66 -3.38
CA HIS A 68 10.63 -16.70 -4.68
C HIS A 68 9.89 -18.02 -4.94
N THR A 69 10.41 -19.15 -4.43
CA THR A 69 9.80 -20.48 -4.60
C THR A 69 8.42 -20.62 -3.96
N LYS A 70 8.07 -19.73 -3.02
CA LYS A 70 6.76 -19.70 -2.35
C LYS A 70 5.83 -18.63 -2.92
N ALA A 71 6.31 -17.82 -3.86
CA ALA A 71 5.54 -16.72 -4.40
C ALA A 71 4.52 -17.21 -5.42
N GLN A 72 3.29 -16.74 -5.28
CA GLN A 72 2.21 -17.03 -6.23
C GLN A 72 2.27 -16.04 -7.39
N LYS A 73 1.85 -16.49 -8.58
CA LYS A 73 1.61 -15.60 -9.71
C LYS A 73 0.43 -14.69 -9.40
N VAL A 74 0.54 -13.42 -9.78
CA VAL A 74 -0.50 -12.41 -9.56
C VAL A 74 -0.71 -11.63 -10.85
N ARG A 75 -1.92 -11.09 -11.05
CA ARG A 75 -2.20 -10.18 -12.16
C ARG A 75 -2.03 -8.75 -11.67
N ILE A 76 -1.20 -7.97 -12.35
CA ILE A 76 -1.12 -6.52 -12.14
C ILE A 76 -2.37 -5.90 -12.77
N LEU A 77 -3.14 -5.17 -11.97
CA LEU A 77 -4.28 -4.37 -12.42
C LEU A 77 -3.83 -2.96 -12.77
N ASP A 78 -2.91 -2.41 -11.97
CA ASP A 78 -2.46 -1.04 -12.03
C ASP A 78 -1.02 -0.93 -11.48
N LEU A 79 -0.20 -0.07 -12.07
CA LEU A 79 1.20 0.15 -11.69
C LEU A 79 1.59 1.58 -12.00
N ASP A 80 1.78 2.38 -10.94
CA ASP A 80 2.29 3.75 -11.03
C ASP A 80 3.69 3.81 -10.44
N LEU A 81 4.61 4.48 -11.15
CA LEU A 81 6.01 4.65 -10.73
C LEU A 81 6.36 6.14 -10.64
N PHE A 82 6.97 6.53 -9.52
CA PHE A 82 7.37 7.91 -9.26
C PHE A 82 8.83 7.98 -8.83
N VAL A 83 9.66 8.68 -9.60
CA VAL A 83 11.05 8.92 -9.21
C VAL A 83 11.10 10.01 -8.14
N LYS A 84 11.52 9.67 -6.92
CA LYS A 84 11.69 10.63 -5.81
C LYS A 84 13.03 11.35 -5.88
N THR A 85 14.08 10.62 -6.24
CA THR A 85 15.43 11.14 -6.36
C THR A 85 16.17 10.32 -7.40
N ALA A 86 16.98 10.95 -8.24
CA ALA A 86 17.86 10.25 -9.16
C ALA A 86 19.12 11.08 -9.43
N ASN A 87 20.27 10.42 -9.45
CA ASN A 87 21.53 10.95 -9.93
C ASN A 87 22.26 9.85 -10.75
N SER A 88 23.52 10.08 -11.12
CA SER A 88 24.27 9.15 -11.98
C SER A 88 24.54 7.76 -11.39
N ARG A 89 24.41 7.59 -10.06
CA ARG A 89 24.75 6.34 -9.35
C ARG A 89 23.63 5.80 -8.47
N TYR A 90 22.66 6.62 -8.10
CA TYR A 90 21.63 6.31 -7.13
C TYR A 90 20.26 6.80 -7.59
N ALA A 91 19.21 6.03 -7.31
CA ALA A 91 17.83 6.45 -7.51
C ALA A 91 16.89 5.87 -6.45
N GLU A 92 15.83 6.61 -6.18
CA GLU A 92 14.68 6.19 -5.38
C GLU A 92 13.43 6.25 -6.24
N VAL A 93 12.72 5.12 -6.33
CA VAL A 93 11.49 4.98 -7.10
C VAL A 93 10.39 4.47 -6.19
N GLU A 94 9.35 5.26 -6.01
CA GLU A 94 8.10 4.80 -5.41
C GLU A 94 7.29 4.02 -6.44
N ALA A 95 6.68 2.92 -6.00
CA ALA A 95 5.76 2.14 -6.79
C ALA A 95 4.46 1.96 -6.04
N GLU A 96 3.35 2.32 -6.67
CA GLU A 96 2.01 1.95 -6.24
C GLU A 96 1.48 0.85 -7.16
N ILE A 97 1.09 -0.27 -6.56
CA ILE A 97 0.77 -1.50 -7.30
C ILE A 97 -0.58 -2.00 -6.85
N SER A 98 -1.52 -2.15 -7.78
CA SER A 98 -2.76 -2.90 -7.55
C SER A 98 -2.67 -4.28 -8.20
N LEU A 99 -2.94 -5.32 -7.42
CA LEU A 99 -2.78 -6.72 -7.79
C LEU A 99 -4.10 -7.47 -7.62
N LYS A 100 -4.34 -8.45 -8.47
CA LYS A 100 -5.36 -9.49 -8.29
C LYS A 100 -4.68 -10.82 -8.00
N LEU A 101 -4.96 -11.36 -6.83
CA LEU A 101 -4.48 -12.66 -6.35
C LEU A 101 -5.25 -13.81 -7.04
N PRO A 102 -4.70 -15.04 -7.04
CA PRO A 102 -5.35 -16.21 -7.65
C PRO A 102 -6.75 -16.53 -7.11
N ASP A 103 -7.03 -16.19 -5.86
CA ASP A 103 -8.33 -16.36 -5.20
C ASP A 103 -9.34 -15.26 -5.58
N GLY A 104 -8.94 -14.32 -6.44
CA GLY A 104 -9.73 -13.19 -6.89
C GLY A 104 -9.62 -11.95 -6.00
N THR A 105 -8.95 -12.04 -4.85
CA THR A 105 -8.74 -10.92 -3.92
C THR A 105 -7.92 -9.82 -4.59
N VAL A 106 -8.34 -8.57 -4.39
CA VAL A 106 -7.59 -7.39 -4.83
C VAL A 106 -6.70 -6.91 -3.67
N SER A 107 -5.45 -6.55 -3.97
CA SER A 107 -4.49 -6.00 -3.01
C SER A 107 -3.87 -4.73 -3.60
N ARG A 108 -3.79 -3.64 -2.84
CA ARG A 108 -2.95 -2.48 -3.18
C ARG A 108 -1.70 -2.49 -2.30
N GLN A 109 -0.54 -2.18 -2.86
CA GLN A 109 0.75 -2.15 -2.18
C GLN A 109 1.50 -0.89 -2.58
N SER A 110 2.19 -0.26 -1.63
CA SER A 110 3.09 0.85 -1.88
C SER A 110 4.49 0.49 -1.41
N TYR A 111 5.47 0.64 -2.30
CA TYR A 111 6.87 0.33 -2.03
C TYR A 111 7.77 1.49 -2.42
N LEU A 112 8.88 1.64 -1.69
CA LEU A 112 10.02 2.46 -2.09
C LEU A 112 11.16 1.52 -2.50
N TYR A 113 11.60 1.62 -3.73
CA TYR A 113 12.77 0.92 -4.25
C TYR A 113 13.97 1.84 -4.26
N ARG A 114 15.08 1.35 -3.72
CA ARG A 114 16.38 2.04 -3.84
C ARG A 114 17.27 1.28 -4.80
N LEU A 115 17.82 2.04 -5.73
CA LEU A 115 18.60 1.52 -6.84
C LEU A 115 20.00 2.11 -6.84
N CYS A 116 20.95 1.30 -7.27
CA CYS A 116 22.30 1.75 -7.58
C CYS A 116 22.66 1.37 -9.01
N ARG A 117 23.56 2.14 -9.63
CA ARG A 117 24.06 1.85 -10.98
C ARG A 117 25.31 0.98 -10.89
N LEU A 118 25.21 -0.28 -11.29
CA LEU A 118 26.30 -1.26 -11.30
C LEU A 118 26.60 -1.65 -12.74
N ASN A 119 27.86 -1.50 -13.16
CA ASN A 119 28.32 -1.80 -14.52
C ASN A 119 27.45 -1.13 -15.61
N GLY A 120 27.03 0.11 -15.37
CA GLY A 120 26.19 0.88 -16.29
C GLY A 120 24.69 0.59 -16.21
N THR A 121 24.26 -0.44 -15.49
CA THR A 121 22.85 -0.85 -15.35
C THR A 121 22.29 -0.52 -13.97
N TRP A 122 21.03 -0.10 -13.90
CA TRP A 122 20.32 0.08 -12.65
C TRP A 122 19.97 -1.26 -12.01
N LYS A 123 20.23 -1.39 -10.69
CA LYS A 123 19.89 -2.56 -9.89
C LYS A 123 19.23 -2.13 -8.60
N ILE A 124 18.13 -2.79 -8.25
CA ILE A 124 17.45 -2.64 -6.97
C ILE A 124 18.28 -3.34 -5.91
N PHE A 125 18.75 -2.60 -4.90
CA PHE A 125 19.48 -3.19 -3.77
C PHE A 125 18.63 -3.24 -2.48
N GLU A 126 17.56 -2.45 -2.40
CA GLU A 126 16.67 -2.39 -1.25
C GLU A 126 15.21 -2.13 -1.68
N GLN A 127 14.26 -2.73 -0.95
CA GLN A 127 12.82 -2.53 -1.08
C GLN A 127 12.24 -2.30 0.31
N LEU A 128 11.52 -1.20 0.47
CA LEU A 128 10.86 -0.80 1.72
C LEU A 128 9.36 -0.69 1.49
N THR A 129 8.55 -1.04 2.50
CA THR A 129 7.12 -0.69 2.50
C THR A 129 6.97 0.81 2.64
N ASN A 130 6.08 1.42 1.84
CA ASN A 130 5.83 2.85 1.86
C ASN A 130 4.34 3.13 2.11
N GLN A 131 4.02 4.39 2.44
CA GLN A 131 2.64 4.85 2.46
C GLN A 131 2.22 5.33 1.06
N PRO A 132 0.93 5.31 0.71
CA PRO A 132 0.45 5.90 -0.54
C PRO A 132 0.76 7.39 -0.61
N ASN A 133 1.04 7.88 -1.82
CA ASN A 133 1.46 9.24 -2.07
C ASN A 133 0.28 10.12 -2.52
N TYR A 134 -0.32 10.81 -1.56
CA TYR A 134 -1.39 11.80 -1.78
C TYR A 134 -0.92 13.11 -2.42
N GLY A 135 0.37 13.24 -2.78
CA GLY A 135 0.96 14.49 -3.26
C GLY A 135 1.26 15.47 -2.11
N PRO A 136 1.88 16.62 -2.44
CA PRO A 136 2.27 17.64 -1.46
C PRO A 136 1.05 18.39 -0.88
N GLU A 137 -0.04 18.49 -1.63
CA GLU A 137 -1.27 19.18 -1.24
C GLU A 137 -2.47 18.28 -1.54
N PRO A 138 -2.88 17.43 -0.59
CA PRO A 138 -4.12 16.66 -0.75
C PRO A 138 -5.32 17.61 -0.85
N GLU A 139 -6.12 17.46 -1.90
CA GLU A 139 -7.35 18.23 -2.03
C GLU A 139 -8.40 17.71 -1.04
N VAL A 140 -9.16 18.61 -0.42
CA VAL A 140 -10.33 18.22 0.36
C VAL A 140 -11.46 17.93 -0.62
N GLY A 141 -11.54 16.68 -1.06
CA GLY A 141 -12.60 16.20 -1.95
C GLY A 141 -13.96 16.08 -1.27
N THR A 142 -14.91 15.44 -1.95
CA THR A 142 -16.21 15.04 -1.35
C THR A 142 -16.26 13.52 -1.19
N VAL A 143 -16.96 13.04 -0.16
CA VAL A 143 -17.23 11.60 -0.02
C VAL A 143 -18.40 11.24 -0.94
N SER A 144 -18.11 10.51 -2.01
CA SER A 144 -19.12 10.05 -2.97
C SER A 144 -20.11 9.06 -2.34
N PRO A 145 -21.33 8.92 -2.89
CA PRO A 145 -22.32 7.95 -2.38
C PRO A 145 -21.78 6.51 -2.33
N GLU A 146 -20.97 6.12 -3.31
CA GLU A 146 -20.38 4.78 -3.38
C GLU A 146 -19.38 4.54 -2.23
N GLN A 147 -18.49 5.50 -1.96
CA GLN A 147 -17.55 5.43 -0.84
C GLN A 147 -18.29 5.37 0.50
N LYS A 148 -19.38 6.15 0.67
CA LYS A 148 -20.21 6.11 1.87
C LYS A 148 -20.80 4.72 2.10
N GLU A 149 -21.33 4.11 1.05
CA GLU A 149 -21.95 2.79 1.13
C GLU A 149 -20.90 1.70 1.45
N ILE A 150 -19.72 1.77 0.84
CA ILE A 150 -18.62 0.84 1.12
C ILE A 150 -18.20 0.89 2.59
N ILE A 151 -17.95 2.09 3.14
CA ILE A 151 -17.55 2.26 4.53
C ILE A 151 -18.64 1.75 5.47
N LYS A 152 -19.91 2.11 5.18
CA LYS A 152 -21.06 1.69 5.98
C LYS A 152 -21.22 0.17 5.99
N GLN A 153 -21.23 -0.48 4.82
CA GLN A 153 -21.36 -1.93 4.72
C GLN A 153 -20.21 -2.65 5.40
N TYR A 154 -18.98 -2.18 5.18
CA TYR A 154 -17.80 -2.74 5.83
C TYR A 154 -17.91 -2.69 7.36
N LEU A 155 -18.29 -1.54 7.92
CA LEU A 155 -18.50 -1.35 9.35
C LEU A 155 -19.62 -2.25 9.89
N GLN A 156 -20.77 -2.31 9.23
CA GLN A 156 -21.93 -3.11 9.66
C GLN A 156 -21.64 -4.62 9.65
N LEU A 157 -21.00 -5.11 8.58
CA LEU A 157 -20.61 -6.52 8.47
C LEU A 157 -19.54 -6.88 9.49
N SER A 158 -18.55 -6.01 9.71
CA SER A 158 -17.52 -6.18 10.73
C SER A 158 -18.12 -6.25 12.14
N ALA A 159 -19.03 -5.32 12.48
CA ALA A 159 -19.71 -5.29 13.78
C ALA A 159 -20.60 -6.51 14.05
N SER A 160 -21.09 -7.14 12.97
CA SER A 160 -21.89 -8.37 13.04
C SER A 160 -21.05 -9.65 13.05
N GLY A 161 -19.72 -9.55 13.05
CA GLY A 161 -18.80 -10.68 12.96
C GLY A 161 -18.73 -11.36 11.59
N LYS A 162 -19.34 -10.78 10.56
CA LYS A 162 -19.37 -11.31 9.17
C LYS A 162 -18.12 -10.93 8.39
N TRP A 163 -16.95 -11.27 8.94
CA TRP A 163 -15.65 -10.84 8.41
C TRP A 163 -15.40 -11.25 6.96
N GLY A 164 -15.84 -12.44 6.55
CA GLY A 164 -15.70 -12.89 5.16
C GLY A 164 -16.50 -12.04 4.16
N GLU A 165 -17.65 -11.51 4.56
CA GLU A 165 -18.44 -10.58 3.75
C GLU A 165 -17.83 -9.18 3.78
N ALA A 166 -17.40 -8.70 4.95
CA ALA A 166 -16.73 -7.41 5.11
C ALA A 166 -15.46 -7.32 4.25
N ALA A 167 -14.67 -8.40 4.20
CA ALA A 167 -13.43 -8.46 3.44
C ALA A 167 -13.61 -8.15 1.94
N LYS A 168 -14.81 -8.30 1.37
CA LYS A 168 -15.10 -7.96 -0.04
C LYS A 168 -15.02 -6.45 -0.32
N TYR A 169 -15.18 -5.62 0.70
CA TYR A 169 -15.11 -4.16 0.63
C TYR A 169 -13.70 -3.61 0.84
N ALA A 170 -12.75 -4.45 1.24
CA ALA A 170 -11.38 -4.07 1.51
C ALA A 170 -10.39 -4.81 0.58
N THR A 171 -9.18 -4.29 0.48
CA THR A 171 -8.08 -4.98 -0.21
C THR A 171 -7.20 -5.73 0.79
N GLY A 172 -6.64 -6.87 0.39
CA GLY A 172 -5.73 -7.67 1.22
C GLY A 172 -6.30 -8.06 2.60
N LYS A 173 -5.40 -8.34 3.55
CA LYS A 173 -5.78 -8.47 4.97
C LYS A 173 -5.78 -7.10 5.63
N ASN A 174 -6.88 -6.36 5.45
CA ASN A 174 -7.17 -5.24 6.35
C ASN A 174 -7.74 -5.81 7.65
N SER A 175 -6.87 -5.98 8.65
CA SER A 175 -7.33 -6.18 10.01
C SER A 175 -7.76 -4.81 10.55
N ILE A 176 -9.06 -4.58 10.59
CA ILE A 176 -9.59 -3.80 11.69
C ILE A 176 -9.28 -4.63 12.94
N ASP A 177 -8.17 -4.34 13.60
CA ASP A 177 -7.89 -4.84 14.96
C ASP A 177 -8.88 -4.23 15.98
N THR A 178 -9.80 -3.37 15.53
CA THR A 178 -10.59 -2.49 16.40
C THR A 178 -12.05 -2.89 16.59
N VAL A 179 -12.54 -3.96 15.95
CA VAL A 179 -13.93 -4.38 16.13
C VAL A 179 -13.99 -5.90 16.33
N ASP A 180 -13.27 -6.44 17.30
CA ASP A 180 -13.52 -7.82 17.76
C ASP A 180 -14.91 -7.89 18.38
N THR A 181 -15.94 -8.19 17.57
CA THR A 181 -17.32 -8.22 18.04
C THR A 181 -18.25 -9.05 17.17
N GLY A 182 -18.85 -10.08 17.76
CA GLY A 182 -20.22 -10.46 17.45
C GLY A 182 -21.19 -9.61 18.27
N GLY A 183 -22.27 -9.13 17.64
CA GLY A 183 -23.40 -8.49 18.34
C GLY A 183 -23.24 -6.99 18.62
N THR A 184 -22.40 -6.27 17.90
CA THR A 184 -22.21 -4.83 18.08
C THR A 184 -23.13 -4.00 17.21
N THR A 185 -23.67 -2.94 17.81
CA THR A 185 -24.46 -1.94 17.08
C THR A 185 -23.61 -0.71 16.80
N ILE A 186 -23.66 -0.22 15.55
CA ILE A 186 -23.06 1.04 15.12
C ILE A 186 -24.16 2.07 14.89
N THR A 187 -24.03 3.24 15.50
CA THR A 187 -24.96 4.37 15.33
C THR A 187 -24.20 5.68 15.05
N ASP A 188 -24.93 6.72 14.66
CA ASP A 188 -24.40 8.08 14.45
C ASP A 188 -23.21 8.17 13.48
N LEU A 189 -23.19 7.34 12.42
CA LEU A 189 -22.10 7.35 11.44
C LEU A 189 -22.08 8.68 10.67
N GLN A 190 -21.01 9.44 10.86
CA GLN A 190 -20.67 10.65 10.13
C GLN A 190 -19.37 10.42 9.34
N LEU A 191 -19.36 10.84 8.08
CA LEU A 191 -18.22 10.69 7.18
C LEU A 191 -17.75 12.06 6.69
N GLN A 192 -16.49 12.38 6.94
CA GLN A 192 -15.86 13.63 6.56
C GLN A 192 -14.68 13.35 5.61
N PRO A 193 -14.60 14.01 4.44
CA PRO A 193 -13.45 13.89 3.57
C PRO A 193 -12.24 14.57 4.23
N VAL A 194 -11.09 13.89 4.21
CA VAL A 194 -9.82 14.42 4.75
C VAL A 194 -8.88 14.78 3.61
N ALA A 195 -8.74 13.88 2.65
CA ALA A 195 -7.89 14.05 1.47
C ALA A 195 -8.47 13.28 0.29
N ALA A 196 -8.22 13.75 -0.93
CA ALA A 196 -8.50 13.05 -2.16
C ALA A 196 -7.43 13.38 -3.19
N LYS A 197 -7.11 12.38 -4.02
CA LYS A 197 -6.25 12.56 -5.19
C LYS A 197 -6.54 11.44 -6.18
N ASP A 198 -6.97 11.80 -7.39
CA ASP A 198 -7.27 10.85 -8.47
C ASP A 198 -8.17 9.69 -8.00
N ALA A 199 -7.65 8.46 -8.02
CA ALA A 199 -8.30 7.25 -7.58
C ALA A 199 -8.13 6.94 -6.08
N LEU A 200 -7.65 7.89 -5.27
CA LEU A 200 -7.43 7.74 -3.83
C LEU A 200 -8.30 8.71 -3.03
N SER A 201 -8.79 8.25 -1.88
CA SER A 201 -9.55 9.06 -0.94
C SER A 201 -9.28 8.65 0.49
N LEU A 202 -9.08 9.64 1.36
CA LEU A 202 -8.99 9.48 2.80
C LEU A 202 -10.24 10.08 3.43
N VAL A 203 -10.96 9.25 4.17
CA VAL A 203 -12.24 9.60 4.79
C VAL A 203 -12.15 9.35 6.29
N GLU A 204 -12.47 10.35 7.08
CA GLU A 204 -12.67 10.19 8.51
C GLU A 204 -14.11 9.75 8.79
N ALA A 205 -14.24 8.65 9.53
CA ALA A 205 -15.49 8.17 10.07
C ALA A 205 -15.55 8.43 11.57
N ARG A 206 -16.64 9.04 12.02
CA ARG A 206 -17.02 9.16 13.43
C ARG A 206 -18.31 8.41 13.65
N TYR A 207 -18.34 7.53 14.64
CA TYR A 207 -19.53 6.72 14.92
C TYR A 207 -19.49 6.22 16.36
N LYS A 208 -20.64 5.78 16.87
CA LYS A 208 -20.74 5.17 18.19
C LYS A 208 -20.89 3.67 18.09
N VAL A 209 -20.31 2.98 19.06
CA VAL A 209 -20.26 1.52 19.14
C VAL A 209 -20.81 1.08 20.48
N GLN A 210 -21.79 0.18 20.46
CA GLN A 210 -22.30 -0.48 21.65
C GLN A 210 -22.11 -1.99 21.54
N LYS A 211 -21.33 -2.57 22.45
CA LYS A 211 -21.23 -4.02 22.62
C LYS A 211 -22.21 -4.49 23.71
N PRO A 212 -22.72 -5.73 23.67
CA PRO A 212 -23.57 -6.26 24.73
C PRO A 212 -22.87 -6.19 26.09
N GLY A 213 -23.50 -5.55 27.07
CA GLY A 213 -22.95 -5.40 28.43
C GLY A 213 -21.87 -4.33 28.57
N GLU A 214 -21.55 -3.57 27.52
CA GLU A 214 -20.59 -2.47 27.57
C GLU A 214 -21.27 -1.10 27.42
N MET A 215 -20.60 -0.07 27.94
CA MET A 215 -20.98 1.32 27.68
C MET A 215 -20.76 1.68 26.22
N LEU A 216 -21.58 2.61 25.74
CA LEU A 216 -21.45 3.21 24.42
C LEU A 216 -20.10 3.91 24.31
N ARG A 217 -19.36 3.67 23.23
CA ARG A 217 -18.05 4.29 22.98
C ARG A 217 -18.06 5.05 21.67
N GLU A 218 -17.40 6.19 21.64
CA GLU A 218 -17.17 6.93 20.40
C GLU A 218 -15.91 6.41 19.69
N MET A 219 -16.01 6.26 18.38
CA MET A 219 -14.94 5.77 17.53
C MET A 219 -14.62 6.79 16.46
N ARG A 220 -13.32 7.02 16.25
CA ARG A 220 -12.81 7.86 15.16
C ARG A 220 -11.79 7.06 14.35
N VAL A 221 -12.14 6.77 13.10
CA VAL A 221 -11.35 5.90 12.21
C VAL A 221 -11.11 6.61 10.88
N LEU A 222 -9.86 6.60 10.42
CA LEU A 222 -9.53 6.97 9.05
C LEU A 222 -9.63 5.75 8.15
N PHE A 223 -10.41 5.91 7.07
CA PHE A 223 -10.53 4.97 5.98
C PHE A 223 -9.78 5.52 4.78
N GLU A 224 -8.77 4.79 4.35
CA GLU A 224 -8.14 4.99 3.06
C GLU A 224 -8.86 4.11 2.03
N LEU A 225 -9.32 4.73 0.96
CA LEU A 225 -9.99 4.08 -0.16
C LEU A 225 -9.21 4.30 -1.45
N ALA A 226 -9.19 3.28 -2.29
CA ALA A 226 -8.67 3.38 -3.65
C ALA A 226 -9.71 2.84 -4.64
N LYS A 227 -9.83 3.46 -5.81
CA LYS A 227 -10.61 2.94 -6.94
C LYS A 227 -9.73 1.98 -7.73
N ILE A 228 -10.08 0.70 -7.73
CA ILE A 228 -9.30 -0.37 -8.35
C ILE A 228 -10.21 -1.14 -9.29
N ASP A 229 -9.84 -1.23 -10.57
CA ASP A 229 -10.63 -1.89 -11.61
C ASP A 229 -12.07 -1.32 -11.72
N GLY A 230 -12.22 -0.02 -11.45
CA GLY A 230 -13.51 0.68 -11.50
C GLY A 230 -14.29 0.71 -10.19
N ASP A 231 -13.92 -0.10 -9.19
CA ASP A 231 -14.63 -0.19 -7.91
C ASP A 231 -13.82 0.43 -6.76
N TRP A 232 -14.49 1.15 -5.86
CA TRP A 232 -13.84 1.60 -4.63
C TRP A 232 -13.61 0.44 -3.64
N LYS A 233 -12.45 0.43 -2.99
CA LYS A 233 -12.09 -0.53 -1.94
C LYS A 233 -11.36 0.17 -0.80
N ILE A 234 -11.60 -0.27 0.42
CA ILE A 234 -10.83 0.14 1.60
C ILE A 234 -9.45 -0.50 1.52
N THR A 235 -8.39 0.29 1.46
CA THR A 235 -7.01 -0.20 1.38
C THR A 235 -6.29 -0.14 2.72
N ARG A 236 -6.69 0.77 3.61
CA ARG A 236 -6.19 0.86 4.98
C ARG A 236 -7.24 1.44 5.92
N THR A 237 -7.18 1.01 7.18
CA THR A 237 -7.90 1.65 8.28
C THR A 237 -6.93 2.05 9.38
N ALA A 238 -7.11 3.22 9.98
CA ALA A 238 -6.32 3.66 11.12
C ALA A 238 -7.22 4.23 12.21
N LEU A 239 -7.10 3.73 13.44
CA LEU A 239 -7.77 4.31 14.59
C LEU A 239 -7.06 5.63 14.93
N VAL A 240 -7.80 6.72 14.90
CA VAL A 240 -7.26 8.04 15.25
C VAL A 240 -7.27 8.23 16.76
N TRP A 241 -8.33 7.74 17.41
CA TRP A 241 -8.51 7.91 18.84
C TRP A 241 -9.60 7.01 19.41
N ARG A 242 -9.50 6.68 20.71
CA ARG A 242 -10.50 5.93 21.49
C ARG A 242 -10.68 6.63 22.84
N GLU A 243 -11.88 7.11 23.08
CA GLU A 243 -12.32 7.70 24.35
C GLU A 243 -12.89 6.61 25.27
#